data_AF-A0A963Z4Z0-F1
#
_entry.id   AF-A0A963Z4Z0-F1
#
_cell.length_a   1.000
_cell.length_b   1.000
_cell.length_c   1.000
_cell.angle_alpha   90.00
_cell.angle_beta   90.00
_cell.angle_gamma   90.00
#
_symmetry.space_group_name_H-M   'P 1'
#
loop_
_entity.id
_entity.type
_entity.pdbx_description
1 polymer ?
#
loop_
_entity_poly.entity_id
_entity_poly.type
_entity_poly.pdbx_seq_one_letter_code
_entity_poly.pdbx_strand_id
1 'polypeptide(L)' 'MQQIVIDAPAGQLSAELTRRGIAADAKVHVVVELLEDESLPMAALAEAGRAHDWLADEPDLYSDADLVERAS' A
#
# COMPACT_ATOMS: atom_id res chain seq x y z
N MET A 1 -24.67 6.32 -19.16
CA MET A 1 -24.66 5.78 -17.78
C MET A 1 -23.95 6.79 -16.90
N GLN A 2 -24.58 7.24 -15.82
CA GLN A 2 -23.95 8.16 -14.88
C GLN A 2 -23.16 7.33 -13.85
N GLN A 3 -21.88 7.60 -13.70
CA GLN A 3 -21.02 6.97 -12.71
C GLN A 3 -20.89 7.90 -11.50
N ILE A 4 -21.09 7.35 -10.31
CA ILE A 4 -20.95 8.06 -9.03
C ILE A 4 -19.86 7.35 -8.25
N VAL A 5 -18.79 8.06 -7.90
CA VAL A 5 -17.74 7.55 -7.01
C VAL A 5 -18.08 7.94 -5.57
N ILE A 6 -18.09 6.94 -4.70
CA ILE A 6 -18.31 7.08 -3.26
C ILE A 6 -17.11 6.47 -2.56
N ASP A 7 -16.29 7.32 -1.96
CA ASP A 7 -15.18 6.91 -1.10
C ASP A 7 -15.63 7.06 0.36
N ALA A 8 -15.95 5.94 0.99
CA ALA A 8 -16.46 5.87 2.36
C ALA A 8 -16.28 4.45 2.91
N PRO A 9 -16.26 4.27 4.26
CA PRO A 9 -16.28 2.94 4.84
C PRO A 9 -17.47 2.13 4.33
N ALA A 10 -17.26 0.84 4.03
CA ALA A 10 -18.28 -0.02 3.44
C ALA A 10 -19.61 -0.03 4.23
N GLY A 11 -19.54 0.05 5.57
CA GLY A 11 -20.70 0.12 6.45
C GLY A 11 -21.56 1.39 6.29
N GLN A 12 -21.05 2.44 5.64
CA GLN A 12 -21.75 3.72 5.44
C GLN A 12 -22.41 3.84 4.06
N LEU A 13 -22.23 2.86 3.16
CA LEU A 13 -22.71 2.94 1.77
C LEU A 13 -24.20 3.28 1.65
N SER A 14 -25.07 2.67 2.47
CA SER A 14 -26.52 2.95 2.46
C SER A 14 -26.85 4.41 2.80
N ALA A 15 -26.14 4.98 3.78
CA ALA A 15 -26.32 6.37 4.16
C ALA A 15 -25.85 7.33 3.05
N GLU A 16 -24.75 6.99 2.37
CA GLU A 16 -24.24 7.76 1.24
C GLU A 16 -25.18 7.75 0.04
N LEU A 17 -25.77 6.59 -0.30
CA LEU A 17 -26.77 6.50 -1.37
C LEU A 17 -28.00 7.37 -1.06
N THR A 18 -28.49 7.32 0.18
CA THR A 18 -29.61 8.15 0.65
C THR A 18 -29.28 9.63 0.57
N ARG A 19 -28.09 10.06 1.03
CA ARG A 19 -27.65 11.46 0.99
C ARG A 19 -27.60 12.02 -0.44
N ARG A 20 -27.29 11.16 -1.42
CA ARG A 20 -27.23 11.52 -2.84
C ARG A 20 -28.60 11.46 -3.54
N GLY A 21 -29.67 11.18 -2.79
CA GLY A 21 -31.04 11.15 -3.30
C GLY A 21 -31.37 9.91 -4.13
N ILE A 22 -30.59 8.84 -4.00
CA ILE A 22 -30.89 7.56 -4.66
C ILE A 22 -32.01 6.88 -3.88
N ALA A 23 -33.11 6.57 -4.55
CA ALA A 23 -34.26 5.92 -3.94
C ALA A 23 -33.91 4.51 -3.44
N ALA A 24 -34.53 4.09 -2.33
CA ALA A 24 -34.23 2.80 -1.69
C ALA A 24 -34.56 1.57 -2.55
N ASP A 25 -35.44 1.73 -3.54
CA ASP A 25 -35.86 0.71 -4.49
C ASP A 25 -35.13 0.78 -5.84
N ALA A 26 -34.21 1.74 -6.00
CA ALA A 26 -33.44 1.89 -7.23
C ALA A 26 -32.48 0.70 -7.42
N LYS A 27 -32.45 0.15 -8.64
CA LYS A 27 -31.42 -0.83 -9.02
C LYS A 27 -30.10 -0.12 -9.28
N VAL A 28 -29.06 -0.51 -8.55
CA VAL A 28 -27.71 0.03 -8.69
C VAL A 28 -26.73 -1.05 -9.16
N HIS A 29 -25.77 -0.66 -10.00
CA HIS A 29 -24.59 -1.47 -10.30
C HIS A 29 -23.41 -0.90 -9.52
N VAL A 30 -22.73 -1.73 -8.75
CA VAL A 30 -21.70 -1.30 -7.79
C VAL A 30 -20.38 -1.97 -8.13
N VAL A 31 -19.31 -1.18 -8.16
CA VAL A 31 -17.91 -1.65 -8.15
C VAL A 31 -17.36 -1.30 -6.78
N VAL A 32 -16.79 -2.29 -6.08
CA VAL A 32 -16.22 -2.12 -4.74
C VAL A 32 -14.71 -2.29 -4.86
N GLU A 33 -13.97 -1.26 -4.46
CA GLU A 33 -12.52 -1.29 -4.32
C GLU A 33 -12.19 -1.27 -2.82
N LEU A 34 -11.40 -2.25 -2.37
CA LEU A 34 -10.88 -2.26 -1.01
C LEU A 34 -9.54 -1.55 -1.05
N LEU A 35 -9.50 -0.33 -0.52
CA LEU A 35 -8.25 0.37 -0.29
C LEU A 35 -7.63 -0.23 0.97
N GLU A 36 -6.58 -1.02 0.82
CA GLU A 36 -5.75 -1.44 1.94
C GLU A 36 -5.14 -0.18 2.55
N ASP A 37 -5.26 -0.02 3.87
CA ASP A 37 -4.49 0.98 4.59
C ASP A 37 -3.01 0.69 4.30
N GLU A 38 -2.30 1.60 3.63
CA GLU A 38 -0.90 1.38 3.21
C GLU A 38 0.05 1.15 4.40
N SER A 39 -0.46 1.20 5.64
CA SER A 39 0.19 0.62 6.80
C SER A 39 -0.28 -0.83 6.97
N LEU A 40 0.35 -1.85 6.39
CA LEU A 40 1.61 -2.44 6.87
C LEU A 40 1.76 -3.75 6.08
N PRO A 41 2.93 -4.11 5.51
CA PRO A 41 3.73 -5.11 6.24
C PRO A 41 5.23 -5.14 5.93
N MET A 42 5.80 -4.37 5.00
CA MET A 42 7.21 -4.56 4.60
C MET A 42 8.20 -4.24 5.74
N ALA A 43 7.96 -3.14 6.47
CA ALA A 43 8.78 -2.80 7.64
C ALA A 43 8.60 -3.83 8.76
N ALA A 44 7.38 -4.26 9.03
CA ALA A 44 7.08 -5.28 10.06
C ALA A 44 7.63 -6.67 9.69
N LEU A 45 7.61 -7.05 8.40
CA LEU A 45 8.23 -8.27 7.87
C LEU A 45 9.76 -8.19 7.93
N ALA A 46 10.35 -7.03 7.64
CA ALA A 46 11.79 -6.82 7.74
C ALA A 46 12.28 -6.91 9.20
N GLU A 47 11.53 -6.33 10.14
CA GLU A 47 11.82 -6.41 11.58
C GLU A 47 11.65 -7.85 12.10
N ALA A 48 10.52 -8.51 11.79
CA ALA A 48 10.27 -9.89 12.21
C ALA A 48 11.23 -10.92 11.56
N GLY A 49 11.65 -10.66 10.31
CA GLY A 49 12.59 -11.49 9.56
C GLY A 49 14.06 -11.24 9.90
N ARG A 50 14.34 -10.33 10.85
CA ARG A 50 15.70 -9.91 11.23
C ARG A 50 16.56 -9.48 10.05
N ALA A 51 15.96 -8.80 9.06
CA ALA A 51 16.69 -8.33 7.88
C ALA A 51 17.87 -7.41 8.24
N HIS A 52 17.77 -6.71 9.38
CA HIS A 52 18.84 -5.88 9.93
C HIS A 52 20.03 -6.68 10.51
N ASP A 53 19.82 -7.92 10.97
CA ASP A 53 20.91 -8.79 11.44
C ASP A 53 21.76 -9.26 10.24
N TRP A 54 21.12 -9.55 9.10
CA TRP A 54 21.83 -9.94 7.88
C TRP A 54 22.70 -8.81 7.30
N LEU A 55 22.23 -7.55 7.39
CA LEU A 55 23.00 -6.38 6.99
C LEU A 55 24.19 -6.09 7.92
N ALA A 56 24.13 -6.52 9.18
CA ALA A 56 25.23 -6.35 10.13
C ALA A 56 26.35 -7.38 9.91
N ASP A 57 26.01 -8.57 9.40
CA ASP A 57 26.93 -9.65 9.09
C ASP A 57 27.32 -9.70 7.60
N GLU A 58 26.88 -8.72 6.79
CA GLU A 58 27.16 -8.72 5.36
C GLU A 58 28.68 -8.53 5.14
N PRO A 59 29.35 -9.47 4.46
CA PRO A 59 30.78 -9.35 4.22
C PRO A 59 31.03 -8.21 3.23
N ASP A 60 32.02 -7.35 3.55
CA ASP A 60 32.47 -6.30 2.63
C ASP A 60 32.89 -6.93 1.30
N LEU A 61 32.08 -6.72 0.27
CA LEU A 61 32.31 -7.25 -1.08
C LEU A 61 33.47 -6.53 -1.80
N TYR A 62 33.85 -5.36 -1.30
CA TYR A 62 34.95 -4.56 -1.80
C TYR A 62 35.85 -4.16 -0.65
N SER A 63 37.14 -4.28 -0.88
CA SER A 63 38.18 -3.83 0.02
C SER A 63 38.85 -2.56 -0.52
N ASP A 64 39.58 -1.84 0.32
CA ASP A 64 40.40 -0.70 -0.13
C ASP A 64 41.42 -1.08 -1.21
N ALA A 65 41.77 -2.37 -1.32
CA ALA A 65 42.65 -2.88 -2.38
C ALA A 65 41.96 -2.93 -3.77
N ASP A 66 40.63 -2.96 -3.81
CA ASP A 66 39.85 -2.94 -5.05
C ASP A 66 39.63 -1.51 -5.59
N LEU A 67 40.03 -0.50 -4.81
CA LEU A 67 40.03 0.90 -5.24
C LEU A 67 41.18 1.12 -6.22
N VAL A 68 40.90 0.90 -7.50
CA VAL A 68 41.81 1.27 -8.59
C VAL A 68 41.77 2.79 -8.76
N GLU A 69 42.78 3.49 -8.23
CA GLU A 69 43.00 4.90 -8.48
C GLU A 69 43.33 5.09 -9.97
N ARG A 70 42.37 5.59 -10.75
CA ARG A 70 42.65 6.06 -12.11
C ARG A 70 43.37 7.39 -12.01
N ALA A 71 44.71 7.34 -12.10
CA ALA A 71 45.51 8.53 -12.36
C ALA A 71 45.01 9.19 -13.66
N SER A 72 44.64 10.47 -13.55
CA SER A 72 44.25 11.32 -14.68
C SER A 72 45.47 12.04 -15.25
#